data_AF-A0A8T6HUQ4-F1
#
_entry.id   AF-A0A8T6HUQ4-F1
#
_cell.length_a   1.000
_cell.length_b   1.000
_cell.length_c   1.000
_cell.angle_alpha   90.00
_cell.angle_beta   90.00
_cell.angle_gamma   90.00
#
_symmetry.space_group_name_H-M   'P 1'
#
loop_
_entity.id
_entity.type
_entity.pdbx_description
1 polymer ?
#
loop_
_entity_poly.entity_id
_entity_poly.type
_entity_poly.pdbx_seq_one_letter_code
_entity_poly.pdbx_strand_id
1 'polypeptide(L)'
;MLVIRFLIRFLLLTSAVALLTYGLAAWQHEGFGLDGVWLFGDGGRLHPLHFVVVGIGMIPPVMWEIFGLDSTTSARAPASSRGDVSAQGDG
;
A
#
# COMPACT_ATOMS: atom_id res chain seq x y z
N MET A 1 -19.67 -4.83 4.59
CA MET A 1 -18.87 -4.24 3.48
C MET A 1 -17.44 -3.84 3.86
N LEU A 2 -17.15 -3.43 5.11
CA LEU A 2 -15.79 -3.02 5.54
C LEU A 2 -14.76 -4.16 5.47
N VAL A 3 -15.12 -5.37 5.90
CA VAL A 3 -14.25 -6.57 5.87
C VAL A 3 -13.86 -6.97 4.45
N ILE A 4 -14.80 -6.91 3.50
CA ILE A 4 -14.56 -7.26 2.09
C ILE A 4 -13.58 -6.27 1.45
N ARG A 5 -13.71 -4.96 1.74
CA ARG A 5 -12.77 -3.94 1.28
C ARG A 5 -11.35 -4.19 1.82
N PHE A 6 -11.25 -4.57 3.10
CA PHE A 6 -9.97 -4.90 3.71
C PHE A 6 -9.32 -6.15 3.08
N LEU A 7 -10.10 -7.22 2.86
CA LEU A 7 -9.62 -8.44 2.21
C LEU A 7 -9.14 -8.20 0.79
N ILE A 8 -9.88 -7.42 -0.01
CA ILE A 8 -9.47 -7.05 -1.38
C ILE A 8 -8.13 -6.32 -1.35
N ARG A 9 -7.98 -5.32 -0.46
CA ARG A 9 -6.73 -4.55 -0.30
C ARG A 9 -5.56 -5.42 0.15
N PHE A 10 -5.80 -6.34 1.07
CA PHE A 10 -4.79 -7.31 1.50
C PHE A 10 -4.34 -8.20 0.35
N LEU A 11 -5.29 -8.73 -0.44
CA LEU A 11 -4.98 -9.50 -1.66
C LEU A 11 -4.17 -8.69 -2.67
N LEU A 12 -4.53 -7.42 -2.90
CA LEU A 12 -3.79 -6.50 -3.76
C LEU A 12 -2.35 -6.33 -3.27
N LEU A 13 -2.15 -6.11 -1.97
CA LEU A 13 -0.81 -5.97 -1.40
C LEU A 13 0.01 -7.27 -1.57
N THR A 14 -0.57 -8.42 -1.23
CA THR A 14 0.09 -9.73 -1.40
C THR A 14 0.44 -9.98 -2.87
N SER A 15 -0.46 -9.65 -3.79
CA SER A 15 -0.21 -9.79 -5.23
C SER A 15 0.93 -8.88 -5.68
N ALA A 16 0.99 -7.64 -5.21
CA ALA A 16 2.06 -6.69 -5.54
C ALA A 16 3.43 -7.21 -5.07
N VAL A 17 3.50 -7.76 -3.85
CA VAL A 17 4.73 -8.37 -3.32
C VAL A 17 5.13 -9.63 -4.11
N ALA A 18 4.16 -10.46 -4.49
CA ALA A 18 4.41 -11.64 -5.31
C ALA A 18 4.94 -11.25 -6.71
N LEU A 19 4.34 -10.24 -7.34
CA LEU A 19 4.75 -9.67 -8.63
C LEU A 19 6.18 -9.10 -8.57
N LEU A 20 6.50 -8.39 -7.48
CA LEU A 20 7.84 -7.88 -7.21
C LEU A 20 8.86 -9.00 -7.10
N THR A 21 8.57 -10.00 -6.25
CA THR A 21 9.46 -11.15 -6.03
C THR A 21 9.67 -11.94 -7.31
N TYR A 22 8.59 -12.21 -8.05
CA TYR A 22 8.63 -12.93 -9.31
C TYR A 22 9.41 -12.14 -10.37
N GLY A 23 9.11 -10.85 -10.54
CA GLY A 23 9.80 -9.98 -11.49
C GLY A 23 11.29 -9.87 -11.20
N LEU A 24 11.68 -9.78 -9.92
CA LEU A 24 13.08 -9.76 -9.51
C LEU A 24 13.78 -11.10 -9.77
N ALA A 25 13.13 -12.22 -9.44
CA ALA A 25 13.69 -13.56 -9.67
C ALA A 25 13.85 -13.87 -11.17
N ALA A 26 12.85 -13.49 -11.98
CA ALA A 26 12.91 -13.63 -13.43
C ALA A 26 13.99 -12.71 -14.04
N TRP A 27 14.08 -11.46 -13.56
CA TRP A 27 15.13 -10.53 -14.00
C TRP A 27 16.54 -11.00 -13.63
N GLN A 28 16.70 -11.60 -12.45
CA GLN A 28 17.95 -12.25 -12.04
C GLN A 28 18.30 -13.43 -12.95
N HIS A 29 17.31 -14.27 -13.31
CA HIS A 29 17.53 -15.41 -14.20
C HIS A 29 17.99 -14.97 -15.61
N GLU A 30 17.61 -13.78 -16.05
CA GLU A 30 18.07 -13.16 -17.30
C GLU A 30 19.40 -12.38 -17.14
N GLY A 31 20.07 -12.48 -16.00
CA GLY A 31 21.37 -11.83 -15.76
C GLY A 31 21.30 -10.31 -15.58
N PHE A 32 20.14 -9.78 -15.15
CA PHE A 32 19.85 -8.35 -15.06
C PHE A 32 19.92 -7.60 -16.39
N GLY A 33 19.71 -8.29 -17.51
CA GLY A 33 19.56 -7.67 -18.82
C GLY A 33 18.46 -6.61 -18.84
N LEU A 34 18.63 -5.60 -19.70
CA LEU A 34 17.62 -4.59 -20.00
C LEU A 34 17.17 -4.68 -21.48
N ASP A 35 17.60 -5.73 -22.17
CA ASP A 35 17.26 -5.98 -23.56
C ASP A 35 15.74 -6.22 -23.68
N GLY A 36 15.08 -5.45 -24.54
CA GLY A 36 13.64 -5.53 -24.71
C GLY A 36 12.81 -5.01 -23.54
N VAL A 37 13.38 -4.17 -22.66
CA VAL A 37 12.61 -3.48 -21.62
C VAL A 37 11.54 -2.55 -22.21
N TRP A 38 11.68 -2.16 -23.48
CA TRP A 38 10.74 -1.27 -24.15
C TRP A 38 9.61 -2.03 -24.84
N LEU A 39 8.40 -1.86 -24.30
CA LEU A 39 7.15 -2.46 -24.79
C LEU A 39 6.88 -2.19 -26.28
N PHE A 40 7.39 -1.07 -26.80
CA PHE A 40 7.18 -0.63 -28.18
C PHE A 40 8.33 -1.00 -29.13
N GLY A 41 9.43 -1.59 -28.63
CA GLY A 41 10.62 -1.89 -29.43
C GLY A 41 10.67 -3.34 -29.94
N ASP A 42 10.31 -4.32 -29.11
CA ASP A 42 10.52 -5.75 -29.39
C ASP A 42 9.20 -6.55 -29.45
N GLY A 43 8.30 -6.14 -30.34
CA GLY A 43 7.11 -6.94 -30.68
C GLY A 43 6.14 -7.18 -29.50
N GLY A 44 6.17 -6.33 -28.46
CA GLY A 44 5.29 -6.45 -27.30
C GLY A 44 5.70 -7.51 -26.28
N ARG A 45 6.97 -7.96 -26.27
CA ARG A 45 7.45 -8.88 -25.23
C ARG A 45 7.41 -8.22 -23.85
N LEU A 46 6.77 -8.90 -22.90
CA LEU A 46 6.71 -8.45 -21.50
C LEU A 46 8.05 -8.77 -20.81
N HIS A 47 8.88 -7.74 -20.60
CA HIS A 47 10.10 -7.88 -19.82
C HIS A 47 9.80 -8.06 -18.31
N PRO A 48 10.54 -8.90 -17.57
CA PRO A 48 10.35 -9.12 -16.14
C PRO A 48 10.28 -7.84 -15.29
N LEU A 49 11.01 -6.82 -15.72
CA LEU A 49 11.06 -5.50 -15.06
C LEU A 49 9.70 -4.78 -15.05
N HIS A 50 8.79 -5.07 -16.00
CA HIS A 50 7.43 -4.51 -15.97
C HIS A 50 6.65 -5.00 -14.74
N PHE A 51 6.81 -6.27 -14.36
CA PHE A 51 6.16 -6.81 -13.16
C PHE A 51 6.70 -6.16 -11.88
N VAL A 52 8.00 -5.82 -11.85
CA VAL A 52 8.62 -5.08 -10.75
C VAL A 52 8.07 -3.66 -10.67
N VAL A 53 8.00 -2.93 -11.80
CA VAL A 53 7.48 -1.56 -11.85
C VAL A 53 6.02 -1.50 -11.42
N VAL A 54 5.19 -2.43 -11.88
CA VAL A 54 3.79 -2.54 -11.47
C VAL A 54 3.68 -2.86 -9.97
N GLY A 55 4.48 -3.80 -9.47
CA GLY A 55 4.54 -4.12 -8.05
C GLY A 55 4.90 -2.91 -7.19
N ILE A 56 5.93 -2.16 -7.56
CA ILE A 56 6.35 -0.94 -6.84
C ILE A 56 5.29 0.15 -6.92
N GLY A 57 4.72 0.38 -8.11
CA GLY A 57 3.69 1.41 -8.30
C GLY A 57 2.40 1.15 -7.50
N MET A 58 2.08 -0.12 -7.24
CA MET A 58 0.91 -0.51 -6.45
C MET A 58 1.12 -0.38 -4.93
N ILE A 59 2.36 -0.38 -4.43
CA ILE A 59 2.64 -0.35 -2.99
C ILE A 59 2.17 0.97 -2.31
N PRO A 60 2.52 2.18 -2.80
CA PRO A 60 2.13 3.43 -2.17
C PRO A 60 0.61 3.64 -2.02
N PRO A 61 -0.24 3.44 -3.05
CA PRO A 61 -1.68 3.62 -2.91
C PRO A 61 -2.30 2.60 -1.96
N VAL A 62 -1.84 1.34 -1.99
CA VAL A 62 -2.35 0.29 -1.09
C VAL A 62 -1.93 0.56 0.36
N MET A 63 -0.69 1.00 0.61
CA MET A 63 -0.24 1.41 1.93
C MET A 63 -1.03 2.61 2.47
N TRP A 64 -1.27 3.64 1.64
CA TRP A 64 -2.04 4.82 2.05
C TRP A 64 -3.48 4.47 2.45
N GLU A 65 -4.11 3.51 1.76
CA GLU A 65 -5.47 3.08 2.08
C GLU A 65 -5.57 2.21 3.35
N ILE A 66 -4.48 1.57 3.79
CA ILE A 66 -4.40 0.80 5.03
C ILE A 66 -4.10 1.74 6.20
N PHE A 67 -3.03 2.53 6.11
CA PHE A 67 -2.58 3.39 7.21
C PHE A 67 -3.36 4.71 7.34
N GLY A 68 -3.92 5.24 6.25
CA GLY A 68 -4.71 6.46 6.27
C GLY A 68 -6.06 6.33 6.99
N LEU A 69 -6.53 5.10 7.24
CA LEU A 69 -7.76 4.86 8.02
C LEU A 69 -7.54 5.01 9.53
N ASP A 70 -6.34 4.73 10.03
CA ASP A 70 -6.03 4.79 11.47
C ASP A 70 -5.79 6.23 11.95
N SER A 71 -5.24 7.10 11.10
CA SER A 71 -4.94 8.50 11.43
C SER A 71 -6.20 9.33 11.68
N THR A 72 -7.29 9.07 10.96
CA THR A 72 -8.59 9.75 11.18
C THR A 72 -9.29 9.36 12.49
N THR A 73 -8.99 8.17 13.02
CA THR A 73 -9.61 7.69 14.28
C THR A 73 -8.90 8.30 15.50
N SER A 74 -7.57 8.42 15.49
CA SER A 74 -6.83 9.11 16.56
C SER A 74 -7.09 10.62 16.61
N ALA A 75 -7.39 11.26 15.47
CA ALA A 75 -7.72 12.68 15.42
C ALA A 75 -9.08 13.03 16.04
N ARG A 76 -9.95 12.04 16.29
CA ARG A 76 -11.25 12.20 16.96
C ARG A 76 -11.19 11.77 18.43
N ALA A 77 -10.14 12.13 19.15
CA ALA A 77 -10.21 12.16 20.61
C ALA A 77 -11.04 13.42 21.00
N PRO A 78 -12.20 13.28 21.63
CA PRO A 78 -13.04 14.42 21.97
C PRO A 78 -12.33 15.26 23.02
N ALA A 79 -12.09 16.53 22.70
CA ALA A 79 -11.73 17.58 23.66
C ALA A 79 -12.92 17.91 24.59
N SER A 80 -13.44 16.92 25.29
CA SER A 80 -14.49 17.08 26.29
C SER A 80 -14.21 16.14 27.45
N SER A 81 -13.52 16.64 28.47
CA SER A 81 -13.72 16.31 29.89
C SER A 81 -12.44 16.54 30.71
N ARG A 82 -12.13 17.80 31.04
CA ARG A 82 -11.52 18.16 32.34
C ARG A 82 -11.57 19.66 32.66
N GLY A 83 -12.74 20.26 32.48
CA GLY A 83 -13.03 21.65 32.86
C GLY A 83 -14.03 21.79 34.02
N ASP A 84 -14.56 20.70 34.57
CA ASP A 84 -15.59 20.72 35.61
C ASP A 84 -15.04 20.21 36.97
N VAL A 85 -14.09 20.93 37.56
CA VAL A 85 -13.78 20.82 39.00
C VAL A 85 -13.49 22.23 39.52
N SER A 86 -14.50 23.09 39.53
CA SER A 86 -14.45 24.42 40.16
C SER A 86 -15.86 24.91 40.47
N ALA A 87 -16.65 24.14 41.24
CA ALA A 87 -17.89 24.62 41.87
C ALA A 87 -18.43 23.63 42.92
N GLN A 88 -17.58 23.10 43.80
CA GLN A 88 -18.04 22.48 45.05
C GLN A 88 -17.51 23.29 46.22
N GLY A 89 -17.92 24.57 46.25
CA GLY A 89 -17.97 25.36 47.46
C GLY A 89 -19.43 25.39 47.91
N ASP A 90 -19.71 24.73 49.02
CA ASP A 90 -20.89 24.80 49.88
C ASP A 90 -20.46 23.97 51.11
N GLY A 91 -20.42 24.41 52.36
CA GLY A 91 -20.89 25.58 53.09
C GLY A 91 -20.79 25.17 54.57
#